data_AF-A0A2D5ISE9-F1
#
_entry.id   AF-A0A2D5ISE9-F1
#
_cell.length_a   1.000
_cell.length_b   1.000
_cell.length_c   1.000
_cell.angle_alpha   90.00
_cell.angle_beta   90.00
_cell.angle_gamma   90.00
#
_symmetry.space_group_name_H-M   'P 1'
#
loop_
_entity.id
_entity.type
_entity.pdbx_description
1 polymer ?
#
loop_
_entity_poly.entity_id
_entity_poly.type
_entity_poly.pdbx_seq_one_letter_code
_entity_poly.pdbx_strand_id
1 'polypeptide(L)' 'MDAGIAAWSLFAPVEDLEAFRRLLLVNSGLDVVYLIVGVVLLLRATPLVRGFGVAILVQGGFLLVFDVAWWLATASSNGG' A
#
# COMPACT_ATOMS: atom_id res chain seq x y z
N MET A 1 5.40 -21.81 13.93
CA MET A 1 5.05 -20.90 15.04
C MET A 1 5.42 -19.46 14.69
N ASP A 2 6.60 -19.20 14.10
CA ASP A 2 7.10 -17.84 13.81
C ASP A 2 6.25 -17.02 12.83
N ALA A 3 5.71 -17.64 11.77
CA ALA A 3 4.88 -16.92 10.79
C ALA A 3 3.59 -16.35 11.40
N GLY A 4 3.01 -17.05 12.38
CA GLY A 4 1.81 -16.57 13.09
C GLY A 4 2.13 -15.40 14.01
N ILE A 5 3.28 -15.43 14.68
CA ILE A 5 3.76 -14.33 15.53
C ILE A 5 4.14 -13.12 14.66
N ALA A 6 4.77 -13.34 13.50
CA ALA A 6 5.08 -12.28 12.54
C ALA A 6 3.81 -11.62 11.97
N ALA A 7 2.78 -12.42 11.66
CA ALA A 7 1.49 -11.90 11.24
C ALA A 7 0.81 -11.11 12.37
N TRP A 8 0.85 -11.61 13.62
CA TRP A 8 0.25 -10.92 14.77
C TRP A 8 0.97 -9.61 15.11
N SER A 9 2.30 -9.59 15.00
CA SER A 9 3.13 -8.40 15.18
C SER A 9 2.86 -7.31 14.13
N LEU A 10 2.30 -7.68 12.97
CA LEU A 10 1.88 -6.73 11.94
C LEU A 10 0.62 -5.94 12.34
N PHE A 11 -0.24 -6.55 13.17
CA PHE A 11 -1.53 -5.98 13.60
C PHE A 11 -1.47 -5.32 14.99
N ALA A 12 -0.34 -5.43 15.70
CA ALA A 12 -0.12 -4.70 16.94
C ALA A 12 0.04 -3.19 16.65
N PRO A 13 -0.48 -2.28 17.50
CA PRO A 13 -0.26 -0.85 17.36
C PRO A 13 1.24 -0.55 17.24
N VAL A 14 1.58 0.27 16.26
CA VAL A 14 2.98 0.54 15.93
C VAL A 14 3.51 1.62 16.85
N GLU A 15 4.27 1.21 17.86
CA GLU A 15 4.95 2.11 18.81
C GLU A 15 6.33 2.55 18.28
N ASP A 16 6.88 1.83 17.30
CA ASP A 16 8.22 2.04 16.73
C ASP A 16 8.17 2.61 15.30
N LEU A 17 8.86 3.74 15.10
CA LEU A 17 8.96 4.43 13.81
C LEU A 17 9.56 3.55 12.70
N GLU A 18 10.53 2.68 13.01
CA GLU A 18 11.15 1.79 12.03
C GLU A 18 10.18 0.69 11.60
N ALA A 19 9.41 0.13 12.54
CA ALA A 19 8.34 -0.81 12.24
C ALA A 19 7.24 -0.15 11.39
N PHE A 20 6.88 1.11 11.69
CA PHE A 20 5.91 1.88 10.92
C PHE A 20 6.38 2.10 9.48
N ARG A 21 7.65 2.46 9.31
CA ARG A 21 8.25 2.69 7.99
C ARG A 21 8.28 1.41 7.14
N ARG A 22 8.52 0.24 7.76
CA ARG A 22 8.43 -1.06 7.09
C ARG A 22 7.00 -1.38 6.67
N LEU A 23 6.01 -1.08 7.51
CA LEU A 23 4.60 -1.27 7.18
C LEU A 23 4.18 -0.41 5.97
N LEU A 24 4.56 0.87 5.96
CA LEU A 24 4.30 1.76 4.81
C LEU A 24 4.93 1.22 3.52
N LEU A 25 6.16 0.69 3.60
CA LEU A 25 6.86 0.13 2.44
C LEU A 25 6.14 -1.12 1.90
N VAL A 26 5.72 -2.02 2.79
CA VAL A 26 4.97 -3.23 2.41
C VAL A 26 3.62 -2.85 1.80
N ASN A 27 2.92 -1.88 2.40
CA ASN A 27 1.61 -1.42 1.91
C ASN A 27 1.72 -0.73 0.55
N SER A 28 2.70 0.17 0.37
CA SER A 28 3.02 0.78 -0.93
C SER A 28 3.32 -0.29 -2.00
N GLY A 29 4.01 -1.38 -1.63
CA GLY A 29 4.25 -2.50 -2.54
C GLY A 29 2.97 -3.21 -2.96
N LEU A 30 2.05 -3.41 -2.02
CA LEU A 30 0.73 -3.99 -2.29
C LEU A 30 -0.13 -3.07 -3.17
N ASP A 31 -0.08 -1.76 -2.96
CA ASP A 31 -0.78 -0.77 -3.79
C ASP A 31 -0.32 -0.79 -5.25
N VAL A 32 0.98 -1.00 -5.50
CA VAL A 32 1.48 -1.19 -6.88
C VAL A 32 0.85 -2.41 -7.54
N VAL A 33 0.69 -3.51 -6.80
CA VAL A 33 -0.02 -4.72 -7.30
C VAL A 33 -1.48 -4.38 -7.60
N TYR A 34 -2.16 -3.64 -6.72
CA TYR A 34 -3.52 -3.17 -6.97
C TYR A 34 -3.61 -2.30 -8.23
N LEU A 35 -2.68 -1.38 -8.44
CA LEU A 35 -2.65 -0.54 -9.63
C LEU A 35 -2.47 -1.36 -10.91
N ILE A 36 -1.58 -2.37 -10.91
CA ILE A 36 -1.41 -3.28 -12.04
C ILE A 36 -2.73 -4.01 -12.35
N VAL A 37 -3.42 -4.52 -11.32
CA VAL A 37 -4.74 -5.15 -11.48
C VAL A 37 -5.75 -4.15 -12.04
N GLY A 38 -5.78 -2.93 -11.51
CA GLY A 38 -6.66 -1.84 -11.96
C GLY A 38 -6.46 -1.53 -13.45
N VAL A 39 -5.21 -1.44 -13.92
CA VAL A 39 -4.88 -1.27 -15.34
C VAL A 39 -5.37 -2.47 -16.17
N VAL A 40 -5.09 -3.69 -15.74
CA VAL A 40 -5.53 -4.91 -16.46
C VAL A 40 -7.05 -4.94 -16.62
N LEU A 41 -7.81 -4.54 -15.59
CA LEU A 41 -9.28 -4.47 -15.65
C LEU A 41 -9.76 -3.31 -16.52
N LEU A 42 -9.09 -2.16 -16.47
CA LEU A 42 -9.39 -0.98 -17.29
C LEU A 42 -9.26 -1.26 -18.80
N LEU A 43 -8.37 -2.17 -19.18
CA LEU A 43 -8.12 -2.60 -20.56
C LEU A 43 -9.13 -3.64 -21.07
N ARG A 44 -10.04 -4.15 -20.23
CA ARG A 44 -11.08 -5.10 -20.67
C ARG A 44 -12.16 -4.39 -21.46
N ALA A 45 -12.76 -5.08 -22.44
CA ALA A 45 -13.82 -4.50 -23.27
C ALA A 45 -15.14 -4.28 -22.50
N THR A 46 -15.41 -5.09 -21.48
CA THR A 46 -16.65 -5.05 -20.70
C THR A 46 -16.72 -3.78 -19.84
N PRO A 47 -17.72 -2.88 -20.02
CA PRO A 47 -17.79 -1.60 -19.32
C PRO A 47 -17.79 -1.72 -17.79
N LEU A 48 -18.49 -2.73 -17.25
CA LEU A 48 -18.51 -2.99 -15.80
C LEU A 48 -17.12 -3.30 -15.25
N VAL A 49 -16.35 -4.13 -15.96
CA VAL A 49 -15.00 -4.52 -15.55
C VAL A 49 -14.05 -3.33 -15.61
N ARG A 50 -14.20 -2.46 -16.62
CA ARG A 50 -13.47 -1.18 -16.68
C ARG A 50 -13.79 -0.29 -15.49
N GLY A 51 -15.06 -0.22 -15.09
CA GLY A 51 -15.50 0.51 -13.89
C GLY A 51 -14.80 0.02 -12.62
N PHE A 52 -14.67 -1.29 -12.44
CA PHE A 52 -13.87 -1.86 -11.34
C PHE A 52 -12.39 -1.48 -11.45
N GLY A 53 -11.83 -1.51 -12.66
CA GLY A 53 -10.46 -1.04 -12.90
C GLY A 53 -10.26 0.41 -12.46
N VAL A 54 -11.16 1.33 -12.85
CA VAL A 54 -11.11 2.74 -12.42
C VAL A 54 -11.22 2.86 -10.91
N ALA A 55 -12.14 2.13 -10.27
CA ALA A 55 -12.31 2.19 -8.82
C ALA A 55 -11.04 1.75 -8.07
N ILE A 56 -10.41 0.65 -8.51
CA ILE A 56 -9.14 0.16 -7.95
C ILE A 56 -8.01 1.17 -8.17
N LEU A 57 -7.91 1.77 -9.35
CA LEU A 57 -6.88 2.77 -9.65
C LEU A 57 -7.02 4.01 -8.78
N VAL A 58 -8.24 4.50 -8.55
CA VAL A 58 -8.50 5.65 -7.69
C VAL A 58 -8.20 5.32 -6.23
N GLN A 59 -8.69 4.19 -5.73
CA GLN A 59 -8.49 3.78 -4.34
C GLN A 59 -7.02 3.47 -4.03
N GLY A 60 -6.38 2.61 -4.84
CA GLY A 60 -4.98 2.23 -4.67
C GLY A 60 -4.02 3.39 -4.97
N GLY A 61 -4.36 4.25 -5.93
CA GLY A 61 -3.54 5.44 -6.24
C GLY A 61 -3.55 6.46 -5.10
N PHE A 62 -4.69 6.66 -4.45
CA PHE A 62 -4.77 7.49 -3.24
C PHE A 62 -3.89 6.93 -2.12
N LEU A 63 -4.02 5.63 -1.80
CA LEU A 63 -3.24 4.99 -0.74
C LEU A 63 -1.74 5.04 -1.01
N LEU A 64 -1.32 4.73 -2.24
CA LEU A 64 0.09 4.75 -2.63
C LEU A 64 0.74 6.12 -2.43
N VAL A 65 0.02 7.20 -2.81
CA VAL A 65 0.51 8.57 -2.65
C VAL A 65 0.71 8.89 -1.17
N PHE A 66 -0.26 8.53 -0.32
CA PHE A 66 -0.17 8.78 1.12
C PHE A 66 0.95 7.96 1.77
N ASP A 67 1.06 6.69 1.44
CA ASP A 67 2.06 5.80 2.03
C ASP A 67 3.50 6.25 1.66
N VAL A 68 3.72 6.57 0.38
CA VAL A 68 5.02 7.08 -0.09
C VAL A 68 5.33 8.45 0.52
N ALA A 69 4.35 9.36 0.60
CA ALA A 69 4.56 10.67 1.21
C ALA A 69 4.97 10.56 2.69
N TRP A 70 4.29 9.71 3.46
CA TRP A 70 4.63 9.45 4.86
C TRP A 70 5.97 8.76 5.03
N TRP A 71 6.31 7.81 4.14
CA TRP A 71 7.60 7.15 4.16
C TRP A 71 8.76 8.13 3.90
N LEU A 72 8.58 9.09 2.99
CA LEU A 72 9.57 10.16 2.71
C LEU A 72 9.67 11.17 3.87
N ALA A 73 8.53 11.54 4.45
CA ALA A 73 8.49 12.46 5.59
C ALA A 73 9.24 11.89 6.80
N THR A 74 9.01 10.60 7.11
CA THR A 74 9.68 9.91 8.23
C THR A 74 11.15 9.55 7.92
N ALA A 75 11.53 9.43 6.65
CA ALA A 75 12.93 9.32 6.24
C ALA A 75 13.72 10.59 6.56
N SER A 76 13.09 11.75 6.38
CA SER A 76 13.70 13.06 6.58
C SER A 76 13.88 13.40 8.07
N SER A 77 13.02 12.88 8.94
CA SER A 77 13.09 13.09 10.40
C SER A 77 14.18 12.25 11.10
N ASN A 78 14.77 11.26 10.45
CA ASN A 78 15.89 10.47 10.98
C ASN A 78 17.28 11.07 10.68
N GLY A 79 17.32 12.23 9.99
CA GLY A 79 18.55 12.94 9.62
C GLY A 79 18.82 14.21 10.43
N GLY A 80 18.19 14.39 11.59
CA GLY A 80 18.36 15.54 12.50
C GLY A 80 18.87 15.13 13.87
#